data_AF-A0A5D0S8D5-F1
#
_entry.id   AF-A0A5D0S8D5-F1
#
_cell.length_a   1.000
_cell.length_b   1.000
_cell.length_c   1.000
_cell.angle_alpha   90.00
_cell.angle_beta   90.00
_cell.angle_gamma   90.00
#
_symmetry.space_group_name_H-M   'P 1'
#
loop_
_entity.id
_entity.type
_entity.pdbx_description
1 polymer ?
#
loop_
_entity_poly.entity_id
_entity_poly.type
_entity_poly.pdbx_seq_one_letter_code
_entity_poly.pdbx_strand_id
1 'polypeptide(L)'
;MIDLISGHFVVFFEHLIAALFTGVLPVVLIALVIFVIACFATTDGHSRRIALLFATVGATIGLILGASREPVVQAVIPALITLITGYLGWTLRRESLGQDRWLTAFAPVTDTNAEIAPLAGGSRESAQAEKIRYATRLVFSAVLALMLSTVFATMWGASMRAGKEQSDRAHEAWLINFKEQQVPLETELNRRDLGLPPTIPVEQPIKAAAE
;
A
#
# COMPACT_ATOMS: atom_id res chain seq x y z
N MET A 1 -15.51 37.30 2.37
CA MET A 1 -15.63 36.15 3.30
C MET A 1 -16.09 34.89 2.57
N ILE A 2 -17.12 34.98 1.71
CA ILE A 2 -17.57 33.86 0.87
C ILE A 2 -16.45 33.36 -0.08
N ASP A 3 -15.66 34.25 -0.67
CA ASP A 3 -14.56 33.88 -1.57
C ASP A 3 -13.36 33.21 -0.87
N LEU A 4 -13.18 33.45 0.44
CA LEU A 4 -12.12 32.80 1.22
C LEU A 4 -12.52 31.35 1.55
N ILE A 5 -13.79 31.13 1.88
CA ILE A 5 -14.33 29.81 2.21
C ILE A 5 -14.35 28.90 0.97
N SER A 6 -14.67 29.45 -0.21
CA SER A 6 -14.65 28.69 -1.46
C SER A 6 -13.24 28.23 -1.85
N GLY A 7 -12.22 29.08 -1.67
CA GLY A 7 -10.83 28.73 -1.98
C GLY A 7 -10.29 27.55 -1.17
N HIS A 8 -10.48 27.57 0.16
CA HIS A 8 -10.04 26.46 1.01
C HIS A 8 -10.77 25.15 0.71
N PHE A 9 -12.05 25.21 0.34
CA PHE A 9 -12.84 24.04 -0.02
C PHE A 9 -12.32 23.36 -1.29
N VAL A 10 -11.97 24.14 -2.33
CA VAL A 10 -11.42 23.60 -3.58
C VAL A 10 -10.09 22.89 -3.33
N VAL A 11 -9.16 23.53 -2.62
CA VAL A 11 -7.85 22.92 -2.29
C VAL A 11 -8.03 21.63 -1.49
N PHE A 12 -8.90 21.64 -0.47
CA PHE A 12 -9.20 20.43 0.31
C PHE A 12 -9.73 19.30 -0.58
N PHE A 13 -10.66 19.61 -1.48
CA PHE A 13 -11.28 18.61 -2.35
C PHE A 13 -10.29 18.02 -3.35
N GLU A 14 -9.39 18.84 -3.90
CA GLU A 14 -8.29 18.37 -4.76
C GLU A 14 -7.36 17.40 -4.01
N HIS A 15 -6.98 17.72 -2.77
CA HIS A 15 -6.14 16.85 -1.94
C HIS A 15 -6.87 15.55 -1.56
N LEU A 16 -8.18 15.63 -1.28
CA LEU A 16 -8.99 14.46 -0.97
C LEU A 16 -9.10 13.53 -2.17
N ILE A 17 -9.39 14.06 -3.36
CA ILE A 17 -9.43 13.28 -4.60
C ILE A 17 -8.05 12.66 -4.87
N ALA A 18 -6.98 13.45 -4.79
CA ALA A 18 -5.63 12.95 -4.99
C ALA A 18 -5.31 11.81 -4.02
N ALA A 19 -5.61 11.96 -2.72
CA ALA A 19 -5.39 10.91 -1.72
C ALA A 19 -6.23 9.65 -1.97
N LEU A 20 -7.47 9.81 -2.44
CA LEU A 20 -8.34 8.68 -2.74
C LEU A 20 -7.84 7.89 -3.96
N PHE A 21 -7.41 8.57 -5.02
CA PHE A 21 -6.90 7.92 -6.24
C PHE A 21 -5.48 7.35 -6.08
N THR A 22 -4.61 8.02 -5.31
CA THR A 22 -3.23 7.57 -5.11
C THR A 22 -3.10 6.56 -3.98
N GLY A 23 -3.95 6.63 -2.96
CA GLY A 23 -3.91 5.76 -1.78
C GLY A 23 -4.96 4.65 -1.81
N VAL A 24 -6.26 5.00 -1.79
CA VAL A 24 -7.34 4.01 -1.57
C VAL A 24 -7.59 3.15 -2.82
N LEU A 25 -7.63 3.77 -4.00
CA LEU A 25 -7.91 3.08 -5.26
C LEU A 25 -6.97 1.89 -5.52
N PRO A 26 -5.63 2.01 -5.44
CA PRO A 26 -4.74 0.87 -5.68
C PRO A 26 -4.93 -0.24 -4.63
N VAL A 27 -5.22 0.10 -3.37
CA VAL A 27 -5.50 -0.90 -2.31
C VAL A 27 -6.73 -1.72 -2.69
N VAL A 28 -7.82 -1.05 -3.09
CA VAL A 28 -9.06 -1.72 -3.51
C VAL A 28 -8.83 -2.56 -4.77
N LEU A 29 -8.09 -2.05 -5.75
CA LEU A 29 -7.81 -2.75 -7.00
C LEU A 29 -6.99 -4.03 -6.75
N ILE A 30 -5.92 -3.94 -5.95
CA ILE A 30 -5.08 -5.10 -5.60
C ILE A 30 -5.89 -6.13 -4.81
N ALA A 31 -6.68 -5.69 -3.83
CA ALA A 31 -7.53 -6.58 -3.06
C ALA A 31 -8.58 -7.28 -3.94
N LEU A 32 -9.17 -6.57 -4.90
CA LEU A 32 -10.14 -7.13 -5.83
C LEU A 32 -9.49 -8.15 -6.78
N VAL A 33 -8.31 -7.85 -7.32
CA VAL A 33 -7.55 -8.80 -8.16
C VAL A 33 -7.24 -10.09 -7.39
N ILE A 34 -6.77 -9.99 -6.15
CA ILE A 34 -6.47 -11.16 -5.32
C ILE A 34 -7.75 -11.92 -4.93
N PHE A 35 -8.85 -11.22 -4.69
CA PHE A 35 -10.14 -11.86 -4.46
C PHE A 35 -10.63 -12.63 -5.68
N VAL A 36 -10.47 -12.08 -6.89
CA VAL A 36 -10.78 -12.79 -8.14
C VAL A 36 -9.90 -14.04 -8.27
N ILE A 37 -8.60 -13.95 -8.01
CA ILE A 37 -7.69 -15.11 -7.99
C ILE A 37 -8.15 -16.15 -6.96
N ALA A 38 -8.54 -15.71 -5.76
CA ALA A 38 -9.03 -16.59 -4.69
C ALA A 38 -10.37 -17.28 -5.06
N CYS A 39 -11.24 -16.60 -5.80
CA CYS A 39 -12.47 -17.19 -6.33
C CYS A 39 -12.21 -18.36 -7.28
N PHE A 40 -11.13 -18.31 -8.06
CA PHE A 40 -10.71 -19.41 -8.94
C PHE A 40 -9.91 -20.49 -8.20
N ALA A 41 -9.11 -20.11 -7.20
CA ALA A 41 -8.26 -21.04 -6.46
C ALA A 41 -9.00 -21.84 -5.37
N THR A 42 -10.13 -21.34 -4.88
CA THR A 42 -10.86 -21.95 -3.75
C THR A 42 -12.35 -22.04 -4.03
N THR A 43 -12.97 -23.17 -3.68
CA THR A 43 -14.44 -23.37 -3.76
C THR A 43 -15.17 -22.75 -2.57
N ASP A 44 -14.48 -22.61 -1.44
CA ASP A 44 -15.12 -22.29 -0.16
C ASP A 44 -15.28 -20.78 0.02
N GLY A 45 -16.52 -20.33 0.22
CA GLY A 45 -16.82 -18.90 0.38
C GLY A 45 -16.13 -18.25 1.58
N HIS A 46 -15.85 -19.01 2.64
CA HIS A 46 -15.16 -18.51 3.83
C HIS A 46 -13.69 -18.18 3.55
N SER A 47 -12.97 -19.08 2.88
CA SER A 47 -11.57 -18.89 2.49
C SER A 47 -11.40 -17.65 1.61
N ARG A 48 -12.35 -17.39 0.69
CA ARG A 48 -12.36 -16.19 -0.17
C ARG A 48 -12.49 -14.89 0.63
N ARG A 49 -13.35 -14.85 1.66
CA ARG A 49 -13.53 -13.67 2.53
C ARG A 49 -12.28 -13.39 3.35
N ILE A 50 -11.66 -14.44 3.89
CA ILE A 50 -10.40 -14.31 4.64
C ILE A 50 -9.29 -13.82 3.70
N ALA A 51 -9.16 -14.41 2.51
CA ALA A 51 -8.19 -13.96 1.51
C ALA A 51 -8.39 -12.48 1.16
N LEU A 52 -9.64 -12.00 1.01
CA LEU A 52 -9.92 -10.59 0.78
C LEU A 52 -9.46 -9.70 1.95
N LEU A 53 -9.78 -10.07 3.19
CA LEU A 53 -9.35 -9.30 4.37
C LEU A 53 -7.82 -9.22 4.44
N PHE A 54 -7.12 -10.35 4.29
CA PHE A 54 -5.66 -10.36 4.28
C PHE A 54 -5.07 -9.61 3.09
N ALA A 55 -5.70 -9.66 1.92
CA ALA A 55 -5.28 -8.90 0.75
C ALA A 55 -5.43 -7.38 0.97
N THR A 56 -6.52 -6.92 1.61
CA THR A 56 -6.68 -5.50 1.95
C THR A 56 -5.61 -5.03 2.92
N VAL A 57 -5.36 -5.79 4.00
CA VAL A 57 -4.33 -5.48 4.99
C VAL A 57 -2.94 -5.46 4.36
N GLY A 58 -2.59 -6.49 3.57
CA GLY A 58 -1.31 -6.57 2.89
C GLY A 58 -1.13 -5.45 1.87
N ALA A 59 -2.17 -5.09 1.11
CA ALA A 59 -2.11 -3.97 0.18
C ALA A 59 -1.92 -2.63 0.91
N THR A 60 -2.58 -2.41 2.05
CA THR A 60 -2.35 -1.20 2.87
C THR A 60 -0.91 -1.14 3.39
N ILE A 61 -0.41 -2.23 3.97
CA ILE A 61 0.97 -2.30 4.48
C ILE A 61 1.98 -2.09 3.36
N GLY A 62 1.80 -2.76 2.22
CA GLY A 62 2.69 -2.64 1.07
C GLY A 62 2.70 -1.23 0.48
N LEU A 63 1.54 -0.57 0.38
CA LEU A 63 1.48 0.80 -0.13
C LEU A 63 2.22 1.77 0.80
N ILE A 64 2.05 1.64 2.12
CA ILE A 64 2.79 2.44 3.11
C ILE A 64 4.29 2.17 2.99
N LEU A 65 4.70 0.91 2.86
CA LEU A 65 6.10 0.52 2.73
C LEU A 65 6.73 1.11 1.46
N GLY A 66 6.05 0.98 0.32
CA GLY A 66 6.54 1.47 -0.97
C GLY A 66 6.61 3.00 -1.04
N ALA A 67 5.63 3.68 -0.44
CA ALA A 67 5.56 5.14 -0.43
C ALA A 67 6.55 5.79 0.57
N SER A 68 7.00 5.05 1.59
CA SER A 68 7.89 5.60 2.62
C SER A 68 9.34 5.77 2.13
N ARG A 69 9.95 6.87 2.56
CA ARG A 69 11.40 7.16 2.42
C ARG A 69 12.18 6.79 3.68
N GLU A 70 11.51 6.41 4.76
CA GLU A 70 12.15 6.18 6.05
C GLU A 70 12.76 4.77 6.12
N PRO A 71 14.07 4.62 6.39
CA PRO A 71 14.72 3.32 6.49
C PRO A 71 14.16 2.47 7.64
N VAL A 72 13.61 3.11 8.68
CA VAL A 72 12.95 2.44 9.80
C VAL A 72 11.75 1.62 9.33
N VAL A 73 10.93 2.17 8.44
CA VAL A 73 9.74 1.50 7.91
C VAL A 73 10.12 0.22 7.14
N GLN A 74 11.25 0.25 6.43
CA GLN A 74 11.76 -0.90 5.69
C GLN A 74 12.26 -2.04 6.60
N ALA A 75 12.75 -1.72 7.79
CA ALA A 75 13.20 -2.73 8.76
C ALA A 75 12.05 -3.27 9.62
N VAL A 76 11.13 -2.41 10.06
CA VAL A 76 10.07 -2.75 11.01
C VAL A 76 8.95 -3.58 10.36
N ILE A 77 8.57 -3.27 9.12
CA ILE A 77 7.43 -3.94 8.46
C ILE A 77 7.69 -5.45 8.25
N PRO A 78 8.84 -5.89 7.70
CA PRO A 78 9.12 -7.33 7.57
C PRO A 78 9.11 -8.07 8.91
N ALA A 79 9.62 -7.44 9.98
CA ALA A 79 9.59 -8.01 11.32
C ALA A 79 8.14 -8.17 11.84
N LEU A 80 7.29 -7.16 11.63
CA LEU A 80 5.87 -7.23 11.98
C LEU A 80 5.13 -8.31 11.19
N ILE A 81 5.37 -8.42 9.88
CA ILE A 81 4.75 -9.48 9.05
C ILE A 81 5.17 -10.86 9.55
N THR A 82 6.44 -11.03 9.88
CA THR A 82 6.97 -12.29 10.44
C THR A 82 6.31 -12.62 11.77
N LEU A 83 6.17 -11.63 12.66
CA LEU A 83 5.52 -11.77 13.96
C LEU A 83 4.04 -12.15 13.80
N ILE A 84 3.29 -11.45 12.94
CA ILE A 84 1.87 -11.72 12.68
C ILE A 84 1.70 -13.12 12.09
N THR A 85 2.55 -13.51 11.13
CA THR A 85 2.50 -14.84 10.50
C THR A 85 2.80 -15.94 11.52
N GLY A 86 3.81 -15.74 12.37
CA GLY A 86 4.13 -16.66 13.46
C GLY A 86 3.02 -16.77 14.50
N TYR A 87 2.42 -15.64 14.89
CA TYR A 87 1.29 -15.59 15.80
C TYR A 87 0.07 -16.33 15.24
N LEU A 88 -0.29 -16.10 13.97
CA LEU A 88 -1.39 -16.80 13.31
C LEU A 88 -1.12 -18.31 13.22
N GLY A 89 0.08 -18.71 12.82
CA GLY A 89 0.47 -20.12 12.81
C GLY A 89 0.34 -20.77 14.19
N TRP A 90 0.72 -20.04 15.25
CA TRP A 90 0.58 -20.50 16.63
C TRP A 90 -0.89 -20.58 17.09
N THR A 91 -1.73 -19.56 16.83
CA THR A 91 -3.14 -19.59 17.23
C THR A 91 -3.89 -20.71 16.54
N LEU A 92 -3.64 -20.93 15.25
CA LEU A 92 -4.27 -21.99 14.47
C LEU A 92 -3.81 -23.38 14.92
N ARG A 93 -2.53 -23.52 15.29
CA ARG A 93 -2.04 -24.75 15.95
C ARG A 93 -2.76 -24.96 17.29
N ARG A 94 -2.93 -23.93 18.10
CA ARG A 94 -3.59 -24.02 19.42
C ARG A 94 -5.08 -24.40 19.30
N GLU A 95 -5.79 -23.85 18.32
CA GLU A 95 -7.18 -24.24 18.02
C GLU A 95 -7.30 -25.71 17.62
N SER A 96 -6.37 -26.22 16.80
CA SER A 96 -6.40 -27.64 16.40
C SER A 96 -6.14 -28.62 17.55
N LEU A 97 -5.53 -28.15 18.64
CA LEU A 97 -5.34 -28.91 19.88
C LEU A 97 -6.55 -28.82 20.84
N GLY A 98 -7.59 -28.05 20.50
CA GLY A 98 -8.81 -27.93 21.30
C GLY A 98 -8.60 -27.27 22.67
N GLN A 99 -7.47 -26.59 22.87
CA GLN A 99 -7.04 -26.14 24.19
C GLN A 99 -7.69 -24.82 24.63
N ASP A 100 -8.22 -24.02 23.70
CA ASP A 100 -8.83 -22.72 23.97
C ASP A 100 -10.17 -22.56 23.26
N ARG A 101 -11.26 -22.54 24.02
CA ARG A 101 -12.65 -22.37 23.54
C ARG A 101 -13.06 -20.93 23.24
N TRP A 102 -12.21 -19.92 23.48
CA TRP A 102 -12.65 -18.51 23.40
C TRP A 102 -12.71 -17.97 21.95
N LEU A 103 -11.96 -18.55 21.01
CA LEU A 103 -11.97 -18.16 19.59
C LEU A 103 -13.14 -18.74 18.80
N THR A 104 -13.85 -19.76 19.32
CA THR A 104 -15.08 -20.27 18.69
C THR A 104 -16.23 -19.25 18.72
N ALA A 105 -16.08 -18.14 19.45
CA ALA A 105 -17.02 -17.02 19.40
C ALA A 105 -16.97 -16.23 18.08
N PHE A 106 -15.84 -16.26 17.37
CA PHE A 106 -15.67 -15.58 16.08
C PHE A 106 -15.71 -16.55 14.88
N ALA A 107 -15.54 -17.84 15.11
CA ALA A 107 -15.78 -18.84 14.10
C ALA A 107 -17.29 -18.90 13.82
N PRO A 108 -17.77 -18.63 12.60
CA PRO A 108 -19.16 -18.88 12.27
C PRO A 108 -19.42 -20.36 12.54
N VAL A 109 -20.35 -20.63 13.45
CA VAL A 109 -20.82 -21.96 13.80
C VAL A 109 -21.41 -22.57 12.53
N THR A 110 -20.56 -23.19 11.71
CA THR A 110 -20.97 -24.07 10.63
C THR A 110 -21.26 -25.43 11.26
N ASP A 111 -22.30 -25.46 12.11
CA ASP A 111 -22.83 -26.69 12.71
C ASP A 111 -23.47 -27.61 11.68
N THR A 112 -23.56 -27.21 10.41
CA THR A 112 -24.14 -28.02 9.33
C THR A 112 -23.39 -29.35 9.11
N ASN A 113 -22.12 -29.46 9.52
CA ASN A 113 -21.37 -30.72 9.40
C ASN A 113 -21.27 -31.50 10.72
N ALA A 114 -21.61 -30.89 11.86
CA ALA A 114 -21.57 -31.57 13.15
C ALA A 114 -22.76 -32.53 13.35
N GLU A 115 -23.91 -32.26 12.72
CA GLU A 115 -25.08 -33.14 12.79
C GLU A 115 -25.09 -34.30 11.76
N ILE A 116 -24.29 -34.23 10.68
CA ILE A 116 -24.29 -35.28 9.64
C ILE A 116 -23.19 -36.35 9.87
N ALA A 117 -22.18 -36.05 10.69
CA ALA A 117 -21.06 -36.95 10.95
C ALA A 117 -21.39 -38.31 11.63
N PRO A 118 -22.43 -38.50 12.47
CA PRO A 118 -22.62 -39.78 13.13
C PRO A 118 -23.16 -40.90 12.22
N LEU A 119 -23.64 -40.59 11.00
CA LEU A 119 -24.29 -41.59 10.14
C LEU A 119 -23.33 -42.35 9.19
N ALA A 120 -22.10 -41.87 8.98
CA ALA A 120 -21.19 -42.46 7.99
C ALA A 120 -20.13 -43.42 8.56
N GLY A 121 -20.15 -43.74 9.87
CA GLY A 121 -19.18 -44.67 10.49
C GLY A 121 -17.71 -44.21 10.44
N GLY A 122 -17.45 -42.95 10.07
CA GLY A 122 -16.11 -42.38 10.03
C GLY A 122 -15.50 -42.34 11.44
N SER A 123 -14.31 -42.91 11.61
CA SER A 123 -13.57 -42.82 12.86
C SER A 123 -13.34 -41.36 13.25
N ARG A 124 -13.41 -41.02 14.55
CA ARG A 124 -13.15 -39.65 15.05
C ARG A 124 -11.81 -39.08 14.55
N GLU A 125 -10.86 -39.97 14.26
CA GLU A 125 -9.54 -39.66 13.72
C GLU A 125 -9.58 -39.07 12.30
N SER A 126 -10.44 -39.58 11.41
CA SER A 126 -10.55 -39.06 10.04
C SER A 126 -11.16 -37.65 10.00
N ALA A 127 -12.19 -37.41 10.83
CA ALA A 127 -12.80 -36.09 10.98
C ALA A 127 -11.82 -35.05 11.54
N GLN A 128 -10.94 -35.43 12.47
CA GLN A 128 -9.91 -34.54 13.00
C GLN A 128 -8.84 -34.22 11.94
N ALA A 129 -8.41 -35.21 11.15
CA ALA A 129 -7.44 -35.00 10.08
C ALA A 129 -7.96 -34.04 8.99
N GLU A 130 -9.24 -34.11 8.64
CA GLU A 130 -9.86 -33.20 7.67
C GLU A 130 -9.90 -31.75 8.16
N LYS A 131 -10.25 -31.53 9.44
CA LYS A 131 -10.22 -30.20 10.07
C LYS A 131 -8.82 -29.57 10.03
N ILE A 132 -7.78 -30.36 10.34
CA ILE A 132 -6.38 -29.89 10.30
C ILE A 132 -5.99 -29.50 8.86
N ARG A 133 -6.37 -30.30 7.86
CA ARG A 133 -6.11 -29.99 6.44
C ARG A 133 -6.83 -28.72 5.99
N TYR A 134 -8.08 -28.53 6.38
CA TYR A 134 -8.85 -27.33 6.07
C TYR A 134 -8.22 -26.09 6.69
N ALA A 135 -7.91 -26.14 8.00
CA ALA A 135 -7.25 -25.04 8.69
C ALA A 135 -5.93 -24.69 7.99
N THR A 136 -5.09 -25.67 7.68
CA THR A 136 -3.79 -25.46 7.01
C THR A 136 -3.96 -24.77 5.65
N ARG A 137 -4.93 -25.20 4.84
CA ARG A 137 -5.24 -24.56 3.55
C ARG A 137 -5.68 -23.11 3.71
N LEU A 138 -6.51 -22.84 4.73
CA LEU A 138 -6.98 -21.50 5.04
C LEU A 138 -5.82 -20.59 5.45
N VAL A 139 -4.94 -21.04 6.34
CA VAL A 139 -3.73 -20.28 6.73
C VAL A 139 -2.86 -19.99 5.51
N PHE A 140 -2.60 -21.00 4.70
CA PHE A 140 -1.77 -20.85 3.51
C PHE A 140 -2.36 -19.83 2.53
N SER A 141 -3.68 -19.89 2.30
CA SER A 141 -4.37 -18.92 1.44
C SER A 141 -4.30 -17.49 1.99
N ALA A 142 -4.43 -17.30 3.30
CA ALA A 142 -4.35 -16.00 3.96
C ALA A 142 -2.95 -15.40 3.86
N VAL A 143 -1.91 -16.20 4.16
CA VAL A 143 -0.50 -15.77 4.07
C VAL A 143 -0.13 -15.46 2.63
N LEU A 144 -0.55 -16.29 1.67
CA LEU A 144 -0.26 -16.06 0.26
C LEU A 144 -0.96 -14.80 -0.27
N ALA A 145 -2.22 -14.57 0.10
CA ALA A 145 -2.94 -13.34 -0.23
C ALA A 145 -2.27 -12.09 0.37
N LEU A 146 -1.82 -12.18 1.63
CA LEU A 146 -1.08 -11.12 2.30
C LEU A 146 0.24 -10.82 1.59
N MET A 147 1.01 -11.85 1.24
CA MET A 147 2.31 -11.67 0.57
C MET A 147 2.15 -11.07 -0.83
N LEU A 148 1.25 -11.61 -1.65
CA LEU A 148 1.02 -11.09 -3.00
C LEU A 148 0.53 -9.64 -2.96
N SER A 149 -0.46 -9.32 -2.13
CA SER A 149 -0.96 -7.95 -2.00
C SER A 149 0.12 -6.98 -1.56
N THR A 150 0.94 -7.37 -0.58
CA THR A 150 2.05 -6.56 -0.08
C THR A 150 3.06 -6.26 -1.19
N VAL A 151 3.45 -7.26 -1.99
CA VAL A 151 4.41 -7.07 -3.09
C VAL A 151 3.86 -6.09 -4.13
N PHE A 152 2.64 -6.32 -4.65
CA PHE A 152 2.05 -5.44 -5.66
C PHE A 152 1.88 -4.01 -5.14
N ALA A 153 1.43 -3.84 -3.90
CA ALA A 153 1.24 -2.52 -3.33
C ALA A 153 2.56 -1.81 -3.04
N THR A 154 3.61 -2.55 -2.67
CA THR A 154 4.96 -2.00 -2.50
C THR A 154 5.53 -1.48 -3.83
N MET A 155 5.34 -2.23 -4.91
CA MET A 155 5.75 -1.78 -6.25
C MET A 155 5.01 -0.50 -6.67
N TRP A 156 3.70 -0.42 -6.41
CA TRP A 156 2.91 0.78 -6.67
C TRP A 156 3.36 1.97 -5.80
N GLY A 157 3.57 1.75 -4.51
CA GLY A 157 4.10 2.80 -3.62
C GLY A 157 5.47 3.32 -4.08
N ALA A 158 6.35 2.42 -4.50
CA ALA A 158 7.67 2.77 -5.01
C ALA A 158 7.60 3.59 -6.32
N SER A 159 6.65 3.28 -7.21
CA SER A 159 6.46 4.07 -8.45
C SER A 159 5.95 5.48 -8.15
N MET A 160 5.04 5.66 -7.20
CA MET A 160 4.59 6.99 -6.74
C MET A 160 5.76 7.81 -6.17
N ARG A 161 6.61 7.17 -5.37
CA ARG A 161 7.81 7.81 -4.83
C ARG A 161 8.77 8.26 -5.94
N ALA A 162 9.03 7.40 -6.92
CA ALA A 162 9.90 7.70 -8.05
C ALA A 162 9.36 8.88 -8.88
N GLY A 163 8.04 8.91 -9.14
CA GLY A 163 7.40 10.03 -9.85
C GLY A 163 7.55 11.36 -9.11
N LYS A 164 7.38 11.35 -7.77
CA LYS A 164 7.60 12.54 -6.94
C LYS A 164 9.05 13.00 -6.98
N GLU A 165 10.01 12.09 -6.85
CA GLU A 165 11.43 12.43 -6.92
C GLU A 165 11.84 13.02 -8.28
N GLN A 166 11.28 12.51 -9.37
CA GLN A 166 11.52 13.07 -10.69
C GLN A 166 10.95 14.49 -10.83
N SER A 167 9.75 14.74 -10.29
CA SER A 167 9.14 16.07 -10.25
C SER A 167 9.94 17.04 -9.38
N ASP A 168 10.39 16.60 -8.21
CA ASP A 168 11.20 17.39 -7.27
C ASP A 168 12.51 17.82 -7.97
N ARG A 169 13.21 16.89 -8.63
CA ARG A 169 14.44 17.17 -9.39
C ARG A 169 14.19 18.12 -10.57
N ALA A 170 13.10 17.94 -11.31
CA ALA A 170 12.76 18.82 -12.42
C ALA A 170 12.45 20.25 -11.94
N HIS A 171 11.77 20.38 -10.80
CA HIS A 171 11.51 21.67 -10.18
C HIS A 171 12.80 22.34 -9.68
N GLU A 172 13.70 21.59 -9.03
CA GLU A 172 15.00 22.09 -8.61
C GLU A 172 15.84 22.57 -9.81
N ALA A 173 15.89 21.80 -10.90
CA ALA A 173 16.57 22.18 -12.13
C ALA A 173 15.96 23.43 -12.78
N TRP A 174 14.62 23.52 -12.81
CA TRP A 174 13.92 24.72 -13.27
C TRP A 174 14.26 25.94 -12.40
N LEU A 175 14.29 25.78 -11.08
CA LEU A 175 14.56 26.86 -10.13
C LEU A 175 16.00 27.38 -10.25
N ILE A 176 16.97 26.50 -10.52
CA ILE A 176 18.36 26.89 -10.82
C ILE A 176 18.38 27.72 -12.11
N ASN A 177 17.80 27.22 -13.20
CA ASN A 177 17.75 27.96 -14.47
C ASN A 177 17.04 29.31 -14.34
N PHE A 178 15.94 29.36 -13.60
CA PHE A 178 15.20 30.60 -13.34
C PHE A 178 16.07 31.63 -12.61
N LYS A 179 16.73 31.21 -11.52
CA LYS A 179 17.61 32.08 -10.72
C LYS A 179 18.85 32.53 -11.48
N GLU A 180 19.43 31.67 -12.30
CA GLU A 180 20.68 31.96 -13.01
C GLU A 180 20.46 32.76 -14.30
N GLN A 181 19.35 32.56 -15.00
CA GLN A 181 19.12 33.17 -16.32
C GLN A 181 18.04 34.26 -16.31
N GLN A 182 16.87 33.97 -15.73
CA GLN A 182 15.72 34.86 -15.84
C GLN A 182 15.80 36.03 -14.88
N VAL A 183 16.14 35.78 -13.61
CA VAL A 183 16.22 36.85 -12.60
C VAL A 183 17.24 37.93 -12.96
N PRO A 184 18.48 37.61 -13.42
CA PRO A 184 19.42 38.65 -13.83
C PRO A 184 18.93 39.42 -15.06
N LEU A 185 18.32 38.74 -16.03
CA LEU A 185 17.75 39.36 -17.23
C LEU A 185 16.63 40.35 -16.88
N GLU A 186 15.68 39.93 -16.05
CA GLU A 186 14.58 40.79 -15.58
C GLU A 186 15.11 41.97 -14.75
N THR A 187 16.15 41.74 -13.94
CA THR A 187 16.79 42.81 -13.16
C THR A 187 17.45 43.84 -14.08
N GLU A 188 18.17 43.42 -15.12
CA GLU A 188 18.78 44.32 -16.11
C GLU A 188 17.74 45.08 -16.94
N LEU A 189 16.65 44.42 -17.34
CA LEU A 189 15.53 45.08 -18.03
C LEU A 189 14.90 46.17 -17.15
N ASN A 190 14.58 45.84 -15.90
CA ASN A 190 14.04 46.81 -14.94
C ASN A 190 15.01 47.97 -14.67
N ARG A 191 16.33 47.72 -14.60
CA ARG A 191 17.34 48.79 -14.45
C ARG A 191 17.37 49.70 -15.67
N ARG A 192 17.30 49.13 -16.87
CA ARG A 192 17.28 49.89 -18.13
C ARG A 192 16.07 50.80 -18.21
N ASP A 193 14.90 50.31 -17.81
CA ASP A 193 13.66 51.10 -17.78
C ASP A 193 13.73 52.25 -16.76
N LEU A 194 14.51 52.08 -15.69
CA LEU A 194 14.77 53.11 -14.68
C LEU A 194 15.93 54.07 -15.06
N GLY A 195 16.56 53.90 -16.22
CA GLY A 195 17.71 54.71 -16.65
C GLY A 195 18.97 54.51 -15.81
N LEU A 196 19.07 53.39 -15.07
CA LEU A 196 20.25 53.05 -14.28
C LEU A 196 21.35 52.48 -15.18
N PRO A 197 22.63 52.74 -14.89
CA PRO A 197 23.73 52.15 -15.64
C PRO A 197 23.71 50.61 -15.51
N PRO A 198 24.12 49.87 -16.55
CA PRO A 198 24.15 48.41 -16.51
C PRO A 198 25.09 47.94 -15.39
N THR A 199 24.70 46.89 -14.69
CA THR A 199 25.62 46.22 -13.76
C THR A 199 26.68 45.50 -14.60
N ILE A 200 27.95 45.59 -14.18
CA ILE A 200 29.12 45.01 -14.86
C ILE A 200 28.76 43.60 -15.37
N PRO A 201 29.07 43.26 -16.64
CA PRO A 201 28.56 42.07 -17.29
C PRO A 201 28.78 40.87 -16.39
N VAL A 202 27.67 40.21 -16.05
CA VAL A 202 27.70 38.83 -15.56
C VAL A 202 28.52 38.11 -16.61
N GLU A 203 29.74 37.68 -16.26
CA GLU A 203 30.50 36.75 -17.07
C GLU A 203 29.54 35.61 -17.32
N GLN A 204 28.95 35.58 -18.53
CA GLN A 204 28.06 34.52 -18.91
C GLN A 204 28.89 33.26 -18.67
N PRO A 205 28.43 32.32 -17.82
CA PRO A 205 29.16 31.08 -17.64
C PRO A 205 29.32 30.55 -19.05
N ILE A 206 30.56 30.60 -19.54
CA ILE A 206 30.91 30.21 -20.89
C ILE A 206 30.24 28.88 -21.03
N LYS A 207 29.26 28.78 -21.93
CA LYS A 207 28.55 27.54 -22.23
C LYS A 207 29.65 26.54 -22.54
N ALA A 208 30.10 25.82 -21.52
CA ALA A 208 31.07 24.77 -21.64
C ALA A 208 30.28 23.73 -22.41
N ALA A 209 30.53 23.72 -23.71
CA ALA A 209 30.01 22.78 -24.65
C ALA A 209 30.24 21.39 -24.05
N ALA A 210 29.18 20.80 -23.53
CA ALA A 210 29.13 19.42 -23.11
C ALA A 210 28.09 18.78 -24.02
N GLU A 211 28.62 18.24 -25.12
CA GLU A 211 28.08 17.09 -25.84
C GLU A 211 27.84 15.91 -24.90
#